data_AF-A0A370ANQ9-F1
#
_entry.id   AF-A0A370ANQ9-F1
#
_cell.length_a   1.000
_cell.length_b   1.000
_cell.length_c   1.000
_cell.angle_alpha   90.00
_cell.angle_beta   90.00
_cell.angle_gamma   90.00
#
_symmetry.space_group_name_H-M   'P 1'
#
loop_
_entity.id
_entity.type
_entity.pdbx_description
1 polymer ?
#
loop_
_entity_poly.entity_id
_entity_poly.type
_entity_poly.pdbx_seq_one_letter_code
_entity_poly.pdbx_strand_id
1 'polypeptide(L)' 'MTVVRSLDGGVSWKTWKSGYEGPSAYSELAVTDNADLLVLFESGAVEYDERITVVRLSGE' A
#
# COMPACT_ATOMS: atom_id res chain seq x y z
N MET A 1 -4.07 4.01 4.84
CA MET A 1 -3.63 3.38 3.58
C MET A 1 -4.04 1.92 3.49
N THR A 2 -4.81 1.58 2.46
CA THR A 2 -5.35 0.23 2.23
C THR A 2 -4.92 -0.27 0.86
N VAL A 3 -4.34 -1.47 0.80
CA VAL A 3 -4.03 -2.14 -0.48
C VAL A 3 -5.10 -3.18 -0.76
N VAL A 4 -5.73 -3.05 -1.93
CA VAL A 4 -6.71 -4.01 -2.45
C VAL A 4 -6.13 -4.76 -3.64
N ARG A 5 -6.54 -6.02 -3.80
CA ARG A 5 -6.09 -6.90 -4.89
C ARG A 5 -7.30 -7.43 -5.64
N SER A 6 -7.19 -7.50 -6.96
CA SER A 6 -8.10 -8.21 -7.84
C SER A 6 -7.45 -9.50 -8.35
N LEU A 7 -8.27 -10.53 -8.51
CA LEU A 7 -7.88 -11.82 -9.13
C LEU A 7 -8.66 -12.09 -10.43
N ASP A 8 -9.50 -11.15 -10.85
CA ASP A 8 -10.43 -11.27 -11.97
C ASP A 8 -10.27 -10.16 -13.00
N GLY A 9 -9.04 -9.64 -13.13
CA GLY A 9 -8.72 -8.59 -14.11
C GLY A 9 -9.29 -7.21 -13.76
N GLY A 10 -9.58 -6.95 -12.49
CA GLY A 10 -10.08 -5.66 -11.99
C GLY A 10 -11.59 -5.56 -11.87
N VAL A 11 -12.34 -6.67 -12.03
CA VAL A 11 -13.80 -6.69 -11.90
C VAL A 11 -14.23 -6.58 -10.43
N SER A 12 -13.54 -7.29 -9.53
CA SER A 12 -13.76 -7.20 -8.09
C SER A 12 -12.45 -7.02 -7.33
N TRP A 13 -12.55 -6.32 -6.20
CA TRP A 13 -11.41 -5.94 -5.36
C TRP A 13 -11.66 -6.40 -3.93
N LYS A 14 -10.71 -7.12 -3.35
CA LYS A 14 -10.72 -7.52 -1.95
C LYS A 14 -9.56 -6.85 -1.23
N THR A 15 -9.79 -6.42 0.01
CA THR A 15 -8.71 -5.97 0.88
C THR A 15 -7.66 -7.06 1.00
N TRP A 16 -6.43 -6.74 0.63
CA TRP A 16 -5.32 -7.68 0.72
C TRP A 16 -4.54 -7.44 2.01
N LYS A 17 -4.11 -6.19 2.25
CA LYS A 17 -3.45 -5.75 3.48
C LYS A 17 -3.84 -4.30 3.79
N SER A 18 -4.10 -3.98 5.06
CA SER A 18 -4.13 -2.59 5.55
C SER A 18 -2.74 -2.26 6.08
N GLY A 19 -2.05 -1.31 5.44
CA GLY A 19 -0.65 -1.00 5.75
C GLY A 19 -0.47 0.09 6.80
N TYR A 20 -1.48 0.94 6.99
CA TYR A 20 -1.39 2.10 7.88
C TYR A 20 -2.78 2.68 8.19
N GLU A 21 -3.12 2.91 9.46
CA GLU A 21 -4.43 3.45 9.85
C GLU A 21 -4.46 4.98 10.01
N GLY A 22 -3.31 5.66 9.94
CA GLY A 22 -3.22 7.10 10.08
C GLY A 22 -3.44 7.89 8.77
N PRO A 23 -3.38 9.24 8.87
CA PRO A 23 -3.35 10.16 7.72
C PRO A 23 -2.40 9.68 6.64
N SER A 24 -2.91 9.45 5.44
CA SER A 24 -2.11 9.02 4.29
C SER A 24 -2.76 9.48 2.99
N ALA A 25 -1.93 9.77 1.98
CA ALA A 25 -2.40 10.33 0.71
C ALA A 25 -1.67 9.70 -0.49
N TYR A 26 -0.79 10.43 -1.18
CA TYR A 26 -0.16 9.95 -2.41
C TYR A 26 0.61 8.65 -2.18
N SER A 27 0.62 7.77 -3.17
CA SER A 27 1.29 6.47 -3.09
C SER A 27 1.77 5.97 -4.46
N GLU A 28 2.77 5.08 -4.42
CA GLU A 28 3.37 4.39 -5.56
C GLU A 28 3.59 2.91 -5.19
N LEU A 29 3.42 2.02 -6.16
CA LEU A 29 3.57 0.57 -5.97
C LEU A 29 4.69 0.01 -6.86
N ALA A 30 5.50 -0.88 -6.32
CA ALA A 30 6.51 -1.62 -7.08
C ALA A 30 6.54 -3.10 -6.67
N VAL A 31 6.76 -3.99 -7.63
CA VAL A 31 6.93 -5.43 -7.38
C VAL A 31 8.42 -5.75 -7.39
N THR A 32 8.87 -6.48 -6.38
CA THR A 32 10.26 -6.95 -6.27
C THR A 32 10.48 -8.25 -7.07
N ASP A 33 11.75 -8.65 -7.22
CA ASP A 33 12.13 -9.92 -7.85
C ASP A 33 11.58 -11.16 -7.12
N ASN A 34 11.41 -11.07 -5.81
CA ASN A 34 10.81 -12.12 -4.97
C ASN A 34 9.28 -12.06 -4.90
N ALA A 35 8.63 -11.29 -5.78
CA ALA A 35 7.18 -11.10 -5.82
C ALA A 35 6.54 -10.43 -4.58
N ASP A 36 7.34 -9.83 -3.70
CA ASP A 36 6.84 -8.92 -2.67
C ASP A 36 6.37 -7.59 -3.29
N LEU A 37 5.37 -6.96 -2.68
CA LEU A 37 4.91 -5.61 -3.03
C LEU A 37 5.58 -4.57 -2.12
N LEU A 38 6.24 -3.59 -2.71
CA LEU A 38 6.64 -2.35 -2.04
C LEU A 38 5.56 -1.29 -2.23
N VAL A 39 5.21 -0.62 -1.14
CA VAL A 39 4.25 0.47 -1.11
C VAL A 39 4.95 1.68 -0.53
N LEU A 40 5.19 2.69 -1.36
CA LEU A 40 5.65 4.01 -0.94
C LEU A 40 4.44 4.93 -0.81
N PHE A 41 4.30 5.66 0.29
CA PHE A 41 3.17 6.55 0.50
C PHE A 41 3.47 7.68 1.48
N GLU A 42 2.74 8.80 1.34
CA GLU A 42 2.69 9.88 2.31
C GLU A 42 1.97 9.45 3.59
N SER A 43 2.51 9.82 4.75
CA SER A 43 1.97 9.46 6.06
C SER A 43 2.36 10.43 7.17
N GLY A 44 1.56 10.50 8.23
CA GLY A 44 1.93 11.20 9.45
C GLY A 44 0.96 10.96 10.61
N ALA A 45 1.32 11.46 11.78
CA ALA A 45 0.54 11.26 13.00
C ALA A 45 -0.71 12.16 13.06
N VAL A 46 -0.62 13.36 12.50
CA VAL A 46 -1.67 14.38 12.49
C VAL A 46 -2.08 14.72 11.06
N GLU A 47 -1.10 14.98 10.19
CA GLU A 47 -1.30 15.29 8.77
C GLU A 47 -0.56 14.27 7.88
N TYR A 48 -0.96 14.11 6.61
CA TYR A 48 -0.35 13.10 5.74
C TYR A 48 1.03 13.51 5.18
N ASP A 49 1.35 14.81 5.15
CA ASP A 49 2.55 15.38 4.52
C ASP A 49 3.77 15.44 5.46
N GLU A 50 3.75 14.72 6.57
CA GLU A 50 4.85 14.70 7.54
C GLU A 50 6.02 13.82 7.08
N ARG A 51 5.74 12.69 6.41
CA ARG A 51 6.75 11.68 6.04
C ARG A 51 6.37 10.92 4.77
N ILE A 52 7.39 10.46 4.06
CA ILE A 52 7.27 9.39 3.07
C ILE A 52 7.66 8.06 3.73
N THR A 53 6.74 7.11 3.73
CA THR A 53 6.91 5.78 4.31
C THR A 53 6.99 4.72 3.21
N VAL A 54 7.87 3.74 3.38
CA VAL A 54 7.92 2.54 2.52
C VAL A 54 7.67 1.31 3.38
N VAL A 55 6.67 0.51 2.98
CA VAL A 55 6.40 -0.81 3.58
C VAL A 55 6.55 -1.90 2.54
N ARG A 56 6.94 -3.09 3.01
CA ARG A 56 7.02 -4.31 2.20
C ARG A 56 5.91 -5.26 2.64
N LEU A 57 5.13 -5.74 1.68
CA LEU A 57 4.07 -6.73 1.89
C LEU A 57 4.45 -8.03 1.18
N SER A 58 4.53 -9.11 1.94
CA SER A 58 4.87 -10.42 1.38
C SER A 58 3.76 -10.96 0.48
N GLY A 59 4.16 -11.54 -0.65
CA GLY A 59 3.28 -12.20 -1.60
C GLY A 59 2.78 -13.54 -1.08
N GLU A 60 1.65 -13.55 -0.35
CA GLU A 60 0.83 -14.77 -0.16
C GLU A 60 -0.26 -14.89 -1.23
#